data_AF-U2RTJ8-F1
#
_entry.id   AF-U2RTJ8-F1
#
_cell.length_a   1.000
_cell.length_b   1.000
_cell.length_c   1.000
_cell.angle_alpha   90.00
_cell.angle_beta   90.00
_cell.angle_gamma   90.00
#
_symmetry.space_group_name_H-M   'P 1'
#
loop_
_entity.id
_entity.type
_entity.pdbx_description
1 polymer ?
#
loop_
_entity_poly.entity_id
_entity_poly.type
_entity_poly.pdbx_seq_one_letter_code
_entity_poly.pdbx_strand_id
1 'polypeptide(L)'
;MFGTYLRRELLNRRKQTIIIAIGMALAIALVIIVNAVSAGVKDAQASVLQSVYGVGTDITVSEPATAPTATGQAGGGGRFDFGANSGTDAGGSRSVNTSRLEPTRGATVMADSTLATVQKVQNVSAAAAVLSLTNTSFSGTLPDFQQLRQERQAGGTGAAGGDA
;
A
#
# COMPACT_ATOMS: atom_id res chain seq x y z
N MET A 1 45.71 57.61 9.05
CA MET A 1 46.66 58.04 10.10
C MET A 1 46.45 57.34 11.44
N PHE A 2 45.21 57.15 11.94
CA PHE A 2 44.97 56.55 13.26
C PHE A 2 45.35 55.06 13.40
N GLY A 3 45.02 54.23 12.40
CA GLY A 3 45.26 52.79 12.46
C GLY A 3 46.74 52.38 12.54
N THR A 4 47.63 53.15 11.89
CA THR A 4 49.08 52.91 11.94
C THR A 4 49.67 53.23 13.32
N TYR A 5 49.20 54.30 13.97
CA TYR A 5 49.63 54.63 15.34
C TYR A 5 49.06 53.63 16.36
N LEU A 6 47.78 53.25 16.23
CA LEU A 6 47.17 52.24 17.09
C LEU A 6 47.89 50.89 16.99
N ARG A 7 48.20 50.43 15.78
CA ARG A 7 48.93 49.18 15.55
C ARG A 7 50.32 49.22 16.17
N ARG A 8 51.02 50.36 16.06
CA ARG A 8 52.35 50.55 16.62
C ARG A 8 52.35 50.58 18.15
N GLU A 9 51.33 51.18 18.77
CA GLU A 9 51.16 51.23 20.23
C GLU A 9 50.83 49.85 20.81
N LEU A 10 49.91 49.11 20.17
CA LEU A 10 49.56 47.74 20.55
C LEU A 10 50.75 46.77 20.39
N LEU A 11 51.59 46.97 19.37
CA LEU A 11 52.81 46.20 19.15
C LEU A 11 53.94 46.58 20.11
N ASN A 12 53.87 47.71 20.80
CA ASN A 12 54.87 48.11 21.79
C ASN A 12 54.55 47.51 23.17
N ARG A 13 53.27 47.31 23.49
CA ARG A 13 52.80 46.69 24.76
C ARG A 13 52.32 45.24 24.59
N ARG A 14 53.03 44.45 23.78
CA ARG A 14 52.60 43.09 23.34
C ARG A 14 52.16 42.18 24.49
N LYS A 15 52.92 42.15 25.59
CA LYS A 15 52.63 41.23 26.71
C LYS A 15 51.25 41.50 27.33
N GLN A 16 50.91 42.77 27.55
CA GLN A 16 49.64 43.15 28.17
C GLN A 16 48.47 43.03 27.17
N THR A 17 48.69 43.43 25.91
CA THR A 17 47.68 43.30 24.85
C THR A 17 47.32 41.84 24.57
N ILE A 18 48.29 40.93 24.56
CA ILE A 18 48.03 39.50 24.32
C ILE A 18 47.19 38.90 25.45
N ILE A 19 47.50 39.19 26.71
CA ILE A 19 46.74 38.67 27.85
C ILE A 19 45.28 39.14 27.78
N ILE A 20 45.05 40.43 27.52
CA ILE A 20 43.71 40.99 27.39
C ILE A 20 42.98 40.38 26.18
N ALA A 21 43.66 40.26 25.04
CA ALA A 21 43.08 39.69 23.83
C ALA A 21 42.68 38.22 24.03
N ILE A 22 43.49 37.42 24.72
CA ILE A 22 43.17 36.02 25.05
C ILE A 22 41.95 35.97 25.98
N GLY A 23 41.90 36.79 27.03
CA GLY A 23 40.75 36.85 27.93
C GLY A 23 39.45 37.18 27.20
N MET A 24 39.48 38.18 26.33
CA MET A 24 38.33 38.55 25.50
C MET A 24 37.95 37.47 24.49
N ALA A 25 38.95 36.83 23.86
CA ALA A 25 38.72 35.76 22.89
C ALA A 25 38.05 34.55 23.56
N LEU A 26 38.51 34.15 24.75
CA LEU A 26 37.92 33.04 25.50
C LEU A 26 36.48 33.33 25.92
N ALA A 27 36.19 34.56 26.37
CA ALA A 27 34.84 34.96 26.73
C ALA A 27 33.88 34.86 25.53
N ILE A 28 34.28 35.38 24.36
CA ILE A 28 33.45 35.35 23.15
C ILE A 28 33.31 33.92 22.63
N ALA A 29 34.41 33.14 22.61
CA ALA A 29 34.40 31.75 22.16
C ALA A 29 33.42 30.91 22.99
N LEU A 30 33.42 31.07 24.31
CA LEU A 30 32.49 30.36 25.19
C LEU A 30 31.03 30.70 24.86
N VAL A 31 30.70 31.98 24.67
CA VAL A 31 29.34 32.41 24.32
C VAL A 31 28.89 31.81 22.99
N ILE A 32 29.76 31.79 21.98
CA ILE A 32 29.46 31.19 20.68
C ILE A 32 29.21 29.69 20.84
N ILE A 33 30.07 28.97 21.58
CA ILE A 33 29.93 27.53 21.81
C ILE A 33 28.60 27.24 22.51
N VAL A 34 28.27 27.95 23.58
CA VAL A 34 27.03 27.71 24.34
C VAL A 34 25.80 27.99 23.48
N ASN A 35 25.81 29.07 22.69
CA ASN A 35 24.70 29.38 21.78
C ASN A 35 24.55 28.34 20.67
N ALA A 36 25.66 27.90 20.07
CA ALA A 36 25.65 26.88 19.04
C ALA A 36 25.17 25.52 19.57
N VAL A 37 25.63 25.12 20.77
CA VAL A 37 25.18 23.89 21.42
C VAL A 37 23.71 23.99 21.80
N SER A 38 23.25 25.12 22.36
CA SER A 38 21.85 25.32 22.74
C SER A 38 20.93 25.29 21.52
N ALA A 39 21.33 25.92 20.42
CA ALA A 39 20.61 25.87 19.15
C ALA A 39 20.57 24.43 18.61
N GLY A 40 21.71 23.74 18.58
CA GLY A 40 21.78 22.34 18.13
C GLY A 40 20.91 21.39 18.96
N VAL A 41 20.87 21.57 20.29
CA VAL A 41 19.98 20.79 21.17
C VAL A 41 18.51 21.10 20.87
N LYS A 42 18.15 22.37 20.68
CA LYS A 42 16.78 22.77 20.32
C LYS A 42 16.36 22.18 18.97
N ASP A 43 17.24 22.19 17.98
CA ASP A 43 16.96 21.63 16.65
C ASP A 43 16.86 20.10 16.71
N ALA A 44 17.71 19.44 17.50
CA ALA A 44 17.60 18.01 17.76
C ALA A 44 16.29 17.66 18.47
N GLN A 45 15.86 18.45 19.46
CA GLN A 45 14.56 18.28 20.11
C GLN A 45 13.40 18.49 19.13
N ALA A 46 13.47 19.49 18.25
CA ALA A 46 12.45 19.72 17.23
C ALA A 46 12.34 18.54 16.26
N SER A 47 13.47 17.99 15.82
CA SER A 47 13.53 16.81 14.95
C SER A 47 12.96 15.56 15.63
N VAL A 48 13.29 15.33 16.90
CA VAL A 48 12.73 14.21 17.68
C VAL A 48 11.23 14.38 17.90
N LEU A 49 10.77 15.59 18.27
CA LEU A 49 9.34 15.85 18.42
C LEU A 49 8.61 15.63 17.09
N GLN A 50 9.16 16.07 15.96
CA GLN A 50 8.60 15.82 14.64
C GLN A 50 8.50 14.32 14.33
N SER A 51 9.51 13.54 14.73
CA SER A 51 9.45 12.07 14.60
C SER A 51 8.36 11.45 15.47
N VAL A 52 8.12 11.96 16.69
CA VAL A 52 7.04 11.47 17.58
C VAL A 52 5.65 11.91 17.09
N TYR A 53 5.52 13.13 16.55
CA TYR A 53 4.29 13.61 15.91
C TYR A 53 3.95 12.88 14.60
N GLY A 54 4.89 12.11 14.03
CA GLY A 54 4.65 11.25 12.87
C GLY A 54 4.34 9.79 13.20
N VAL A 55 4.36 9.39 14.48
CA VAL A 55 4.03 8.02 14.91
C VAL A 55 2.52 7.90 15.11
N GLY A 56 1.87 6.99 14.38
CA GLY A 56 0.43 6.71 14.54
C GLY A 56 -0.51 7.73 13.89
N THR A 57 -0.03 8.56 12.95
CA THR A 57 -0.88 9.43 12.13
C THR A 57 -1.50 8.70 10.93
N ASP A 58 -1.14 7.43 10.74
CA ASP A 58 -1.75 6.57 9.73
C ASP A 58 -3.16 6.16 10.19
N ILE A 59 -4.12 6.33 9.29
CA ILE A 59 -5.51 5.93 9.50
C ILE A 59 -5.86 4.92 8.43
N THR A 60 -6.36 3.76 8.87
CA THR A 60 -6.92 2.76 7.96
C THR A 60 -8.38 3.09 7.71
N VAL A 61 -8.74 3.32 6.45
CA VAL A 61 -10.13 3.43 6.01
C VAL A 61 -10.54 2.09 5.44
N SER A 62 -11.58 1.49 6.01
CA SER A 62 -12.16 0.25 5.51
C SER A 62 -13.68 0.37 5.47
N GLU A 63 -14.28 -0.31 4.50
CA GLU A 63 -15.72 -0.39 4.37
C GLU A 63 -16.20 -1.78 4.86
N PRO A 64 -17.12 -1.83 5.84
CA PRO A 64 -17.59 -3.10 6.38
C PRO A 64 -18.38 -3.89 5.33
N ALA A 65 -18.27 -5.22 5.39
CA ALA A 65 -19.05 -6.11 4.54
C ALA A 65 -20.54 -5.93 4.76
N THR A 66 -21.25 -5.57 3.69
CA THR A 66 -22.71 -5.62 3.67
C THR A 66 -23.13 -7.08 3.54
N ALA A 67 -24.02 -7.54 4.43
CA ALA A 67 -24.55 -8.88 4.36
C ALA A 67 -25.24 -9.10 2.99
N PRO A 68 -25.10 -10.28 2.36
CA PRO A 68 -25.81 -10.57 1.12
C PRO A 68 -27.30 -10.36 1.33
N THR A 69 -27.90 -9.43 0.57
CA THR A 69 -29.35 -9.25 0.57
C THR A 69 -29.98 -10.50 -0.03
N ALA A 70 -31.17 -10.89 0.43
CA ALA A 70 -31.86 -12.12 0.02
C ALA A 70 -32.17 -12.23 -1.50
N THR A 71 -31.87 -11.19 -2.27
CA THR A 71 -32.07 -11.10 -3.73
C THR A 71 -30.76 -10.98 -4.52
N GLY A 72 -29.60 -10.92 -3.87
CA GLY A 72 -28.28 -10.89 -4.50
C GLY A 72 -27.53 -12.19 -4.20
N GLN A 73 -27.18 -12.94 -5.25
CA GLN A 73 -26.39 -14.18 -5.27
C GLN A 73 -25.90 -14.62 -3.88
N ALA A 74 -26.73 -15.39 -3.18
CA ALA A 74 -26.44 -15.87 -1.84
C ALA A 74 -25.06 -16.53 -1.81
N GLY A 75 -24.28 -16.21 -0.77
CA GLY A 75 -22.97 -16.77 -0.44
C GLY A 75 -22.98 -18.28 -0.19
N GLY A 76 -23.31 -19.05 -1.22
CA GLY A 76 -23.03 -20.47 -1.33
C GLY A 76 -21.58 -20.63 -1.77
N GLY A 77 -20.87 -21.57 -1.15
CA GLY A 77 -19.44 -21.82 -1.37
C GLY A 77 -19.04 -21.81 -2.84
N GLY A 78 -17.79 -21.37 -3.09
CA GLY A 78 -17.23 -21.10 -4.41
C GLY A 78 -17.51 -22.20 -5.44
N ARG A 79 -18.62 -22.03 -6.17
CA ARG A 79 -19.06 -22.89 -7.26
C ARG A 79 -18.58 -22.27 -8.57
N PHE A 80 -17.99 -23.09 -9.42
CA PHE A 80 -17.59 -22.72 -10.76
C PHE A 80 -18.65 -23.20 -11.74
N ASP A 81 -19.30 -22.27 -12.43
CA ASP A 81 -20.26 -22.58 -13.49
C ASP A 81 -19.53 -22.68 -14.83
N PHE A 82 -19.66 -23.83 -15.48
CA PHE A 82 -19.12 -24.09 -16.81
C PHE A 82 -20.28 -24.24 -17.78
N GLY A 83 -20.41 -23.29 -18.71
CA GLY A 83 -21.41 -23.35 -19.76
C GLY A 83 -21.08 -24.43 -20.80
N ALA A 84 -22.06 -24.78 -21.64
CA ALA A 84 -21.91 -25.79 -22.68
C ALA A 84 -20.88 -25.45 -23.76
N ASN A 85 -20.30 -24.25 -23.78
CA ASN A 85 -19.21 -23.83 -24.68
C ASN A 85 -17.92 -23.43 -23.92
N SER A 86 -17.87 -23.63 -22.60
CA SER A 86 -16.72 -23.24 -21.78
C SER A 86 -15.61 -24.29 -21.82
N GLY A 87 -14.40 -23.93 -22.25
CA GLY A 87 -13.24 -24.82 -22.28
C GLY A 87 -12.68 -25.02 -23.69
N THR A 88 -11.75 -25.96 -23.84
CA THR A 88 -11.13 -26.36 -25.12
C THR A 88 -11.37 -27.83 -25.38
N ASP A 89 -11.83 -28.17 -26.59
CA ASP A 89 -12.13 -29.55 -26.98
C ASP A 89 -10.85 -30.38 -27.11
N ALA A 90 -10.86 -31.56 -26.49
CA ALA A 90 -9.75 -32.50 -26.43
C ALA A 90 -10.26 -33.92 -26.70
N GLY A 91 -10.65 -34.18 -27.95
CA GLY A 91 -10.88 -35.54 -28.47
C GLY A 91 -11.90 -36.37 -27.66
N GLY A 92 -13.10 -35.83 -27.42
CA GLY A 92 -14.20 -36.48 -26.69
C GLY A 92 -14.30 -36.12 -25.20
N SER A 93 -13.37 -35.28 -24.73
CA SER A 93 -13.45 -34.60 -23.44
C SER A 93 -13.19 -33.12 -23.64
N ARG A 94 -13.59 -32.28 -22.69
CA ARG A 94 -13.35 -30.83 -22.71
C ARG A 94 -12.54 -30.38 -21.50
N SER A 95 -11.42 -29.73 -21.77
CA SER A 95 -10.59 -29.14 -20.71
C SER A 95 -11.13 -27.76 -20.33
N VAL A 96 -11.30 -27.52 -19.03
CA VAL A 96 -11.68 -26.21 -18.49
C VAL A 96 -10.62 -25.70 -17.54
N ASN A 97 -10.41 -24.39 -17.59
CA ASN A 97 -9.60 -23.66 -16.64
C ASN A 97 -10.31 -22.33 -16.35
N THR A 98 -10.60 -22.07 -15.09
CA THR A 98 -11.21 -20.80 -14.66
C THR A 98 -10.59 -20.36 -13.34
N SER A 99 -10.38 -19.06 -13.23
CA SER A 99 -9.92 -18.42 -11.99
C SER A 99 -10.95 -17.37 -11.58
N ARG A 100 -11.19 -17.29 -10.28
CA ARG A 100 -12.10 -16.31 -9.70
C ARG A 100 -11.37 -15.55 -8.61
N LEU A 101 -11.34 -14.23 -8.75
CA LEU A 101 -10.80 -13.32 -7.76
C LEU A 101 -11.95 -12.78 -6.92
N GLU A 102 -11.88 -12.97 -5.61
CA GLU A 102 -12.87 -12.45 -4.68
C GLU A 102 -12.20 -11.64 -3.58
N PRO A 103 -12.87 -10.59 -3.05
CA PRO A 103 -12.43 -9.95 -1.82
C PRO A 103 -12.34 -10.98 -0.69
N THR A 104 -11.37 -10.81 0.21
CA THR A 104 -11.26 -11.64 1.41
C THR A 104 -12.55 -11.60 2.23
N ARG A 105 -12.95 -12.74 2.80
CA ARG A 105 -14.17 -12.85 3.61
C ARG A 105 -14.21 -11.78 4.70
N GLY A 106 -15.32 -11.04 4.77
CA GLY A 106 -15.51 -9.97 5.75
C GLY A 106 -14.94 -8.61 5.33
N ALA A 107 -14.34 -8.51 4.15
CA ALA A 107 -13.90 -7.26 3.54
C ALA A 107 -14.72 -6.92 2.29
N THR A 108 -14.80 -5.64 1.97
CA THR A 108 -15.37 -5.13 0.72
C THR A 108 -14.29 -4.40 -0.08
N VAL A 109 -14.57 -4.20 -1.37
CA VAL A 109 -13.73 -3.38 -2.25
C VAL A 109 -14.32 -1.99 -2.33
N MET A 110 -13.47 -0.98 -2.18
CA MET A 110 -13.85 0.41 -2.33
C MET A 110 -13.61 0.87 -3.78
N ALA A 111 -14.36 1.90 -4.20
CA ALA A 111 -14.12 2.55 -5.49
C ALA A 111 -12.76 3.29 -5.48
N ASP A 112 -12.11 3.35 -6.65
CA ASP A 112 -10.85 4.08 -6.82
C ASP A 112 -10.97 5.59 -6.45
N SER A 113 -12.14 6.17 -6.69
CA SER A 113 -12.46 7.56 -6.30
C SER A 113 -12.35 7.83 -4.80
N THR A 114 -12.39 6.80 -3.95
CA THR A 114 -12.20 6.93 -2.50
C THR A 114 -10.77 7.39 -2.20
N LEU A 115 -9.75 6.87 -2.88
CA LEU A 115 -8.36 7.33 -2.70
C LEU A 115 -8.22 8.81 -3.06
N ALA A 116 -8.81 9.23 -4.19
CA ALA A 116 -8.83 10.63 -4.62
C ALA A 116 -9.59 11.54 -3.64
N THR A 117 -10.56 11.00 -2.89
CA THR A 117 -11.29 11.73 -1.84
C THR A 117 -10.43 11.88 -0.59
N VAL A 118 -9.76 10.82 -0.15
CA VAL A 118 -8.86 10.83 1.02
C VAL A 118 -7.70 11.81 0.81
N GLN A 119 -7.11 11.84 -0.39
CA GLN A 119 -6.03 12.77 -0.74
C GLN A 119 -6.43 14.26 -0.67
N LYS A 120 -7.73 14.57 -0.74
CA LYS A 120 -8.24 15.95 -0.64
C LYS A 120 -8.53 16.38 0.80
N VAL A 121 -8.46 15.46 1.77
CA VAL A 121 -8.66 15.79 3.18
C VAL A 121 -7.50 16.65 3.68
N GLN A 122 -7.81 17.70 4.43
CA GLN A 122 -6.79 18.61 4.94
C GLN A 122 -5.80 17.87 5.85
N ASN A 123 -4.52 18.22 5.72
CA ASN A 123 -3.39 17.62 6.46
C ASN A 123 -3.11 16.14 6.14
N VAL A 124 -3.68 15.57 5.08
CA VAL A 124 -3.22 14.29 4.53
C VAL A 124 -2.00 14.54 3.65
N SER A 125 -0.82 14.14 4.14
CA SER A 125 0.45 14.28 3.40
C SER A 125 0.57 13.28 2.24
N ALA A 126 0.10 12.05 2.46
CA ALA A 126 0.10 10.97 1.48
C ALA A 126 -1.03 9.99 1.76
N ALA A 127 -1.50 9.30 0.73
CA ALA A 127 -2.46 8.20 0.85
C ALA A 127 -2.10 7.07 -0.12
N ALA A 128 -2.30 5.83 0.31
CA ALA A 128 -2.10 4.63 -0.50
C ALA A 128 -3.32 3.72 -0.39
N ALA A 129 -3.60 2.96 -1.44
CA ALA A 129 -4.66 1.95 -1.47
C ALA A 129 -4.05 0.56 -1.65
N VAL A 130 -4.62 -0.43 -0.97
CA VAL A 130 -4.23 -1.84 -1.08
C VAL A 130 -5.46 -2.65 -1.47
N LEU A 131 -5.32 -3.47 -2.51
CA LEU A 131 -6.34 -4.41 -2.95
C LEU A 131 -5.86 -5.83 -2.68
N SER A 132 -6.49 -6.50 -1.71
CA SER A 132 -6.23 -7.90 -1.39
C SER A 132 -7.37 -8.77 -1.90
N LEU A 133 -7.05 -9.73 -2.76
CA LEU A 133 -8.00 -10.64 -3.38
C LEU A 133 -7.55 -12.08 -3.16
N THR A 134 -8.51 -12.95 -2.89
CA THR A 134 -8.32 -14.40 -2.86
C THR A 134 -8.58 -14.93 -4.27
N ASN A 135 -7.58 -15.60 -4.85
CA ASN A 135 -7.75 -16.32 -6.10
C ASN A 135 -8.14 -17.78 -5.84
N THR A 136 -9.29 -18.19 -6.34
CA THR A 136 -9.67 -19.60 -6.40
C THR A 136 -9.66 -20.03 -7.85
N SER A 137 -8.86 -21.06 -8.17
CA SER A 137 -8.78 -21.59 -9.53
C SER A 137 -9.26 -23.03 -9.58
N PHE A 138 -9.88 -23.38 -10.71
CA PHE A 138 -10.28 -24.74 -11.04
C PHE A 138 -9.70 -25.11 -12.39
N SER A 139 -9.09 -26.28 -12.46
CA SER A 139 -8.66 -26.90 -13.70
C SER A 139 -9.08 -28.37 -13.71
N GLY A 140 -9.59 -28.84 -14.85
CA GLY A 140 -10.04 -30.22 -14.99
C GLY A 140 -10.63 -30.51 -16.36
N THR A 141 -10.89 -31.78 -16.62
CA THR A 141 -11.51 -32.26 -17.86
C THR A 141 -12.93 -32.73 -17.58
N LEU A 142 -13.91 -32.17 -18.30
CA LEU A 142 -15.30 -32.59 -18.29
C LEU A 142 -15.59 -33.50 -19.50
N PRO A 143 -16.54 -34.43 -19.41
CA PRO A 143 -17.03 -35.16 -20.57
C PRO A 143 -17.67 -34.20 -21.58
N ASP A 144 -17.55 -34.49 -22.88
CA ASP A 144 -18.31 -33.73 -23.88
C ASP A 144 -19.80 -34.11 -23.83
N PHE A 145 -20.59 -33.25 -23.17
CA PHE A 145 -22.04 -33.42 -23.03
C PHE A 145 -22.82 -33.23 -24.33
N GLN A 146 -22.21 -32.66 -25.39
CA GLN A 146 -22.84 -32.61 -26.72
C GLN A 146 -22.70 -33.97 -27.40
N GLN A 147 -21.51 -34.57 -27.35
CA GLN A 147 -21.25 -35.91 -27.89
C GLN A 147 -22.07 -36.98 -27.14
N LEU A 148 -22.12 -36.94 -25.80
CA LEU A 148 -22.95 -37.84 -25.00
C LEU A 148 -24.46 -37.76 -25.32
N ARG A 149 -24.96 -36.57 -25.69
CA ARG A 149 -26.37 -36.39 -26.09
C ARG A 149 -26.63 -36.94 -27.49
N GLN A 150 -25.71 -36.74 -28.41
CA GLN A 150 -25.79 -37.27 -29.78
C GLN A 150 -25.75 -38.81 -29.77
N GLU A 151 -24.89 -39.42 -28.95
CA GLU A 151 -24.84 -40.88 -28.77
C GLU A 151 -26.12 -41.44 -28.15
N ARG A 152 -26.71 -40.76 -27.15
CA ARG A 152 -27.97 -41.20 -26.53
C ARG A 152 -29.17 -41.07 -27.48
N GLN A 153 -29.17 -40.08 -28.37
CA GLN A 153 -30.20 -39.94 -29.41
C GLN A 153 -30.02 -40.95 -30.54
N ALA A 154 -28.79 -41.36 -30.85
CA ALA A 154 -28.51 -42.42 -31.81
C ALA A 154 -28.83 -43.83 -31.26
N GLY A 155 -28.74 -44.04 -29.93
CA GLY A 155 -29.07 -45.32 -29.28
C GLY A 155 -30.55 -45.54 -28.92
N GLY A 156 -31.41 -44.54 -29.10
CA GLY A 156 -32.82 -44.57 -28.69
C GLY A 156 -33.82 -45.07 -29.75
N THR A 157 -33.38 -45.39 -30.96
CA THR A 157 -34.25 -45.79 -32.09
C THR A 157 -34.40 -47.30 -32.29
N GLY A 158 -34.13 -48.12 -31.26
CA GLY A 158 -34.06 -49.58 -31.39
C GLY A 158 -34.82 -50.39 -30.35
N ALA A 159 -36.03 -49.99 -29.94
CA ALA A 159 -36.91 -50.87 -29.14
C ALA A 159 -38.39 -50.43 -29.19
N ALA A 160 -38.99 -50.44 -30.38
CA ALA A 160 -40.45 -50.46 -30.53
C ALA A 160 -40.82 -51.12 -31.87
N GLY A 161 -41.32 -52.35 -31.81
CA GLY A 161 -41.98 -53.01 -32.94
C GLY A 161 -41.55 -54.46 -33.13
N GLY A 162 -42.37 -55.40 -32.63
CA GLY A 162 -42.22 -56.81 -32.90
C GLY A 162 -43.23 -57.70 -32.19
N ASP A 163 -44.52 -57.35 -32.23
CA ASP A 163 -45.62 -58.30 -32.02
C ASP A 163 -45.87 -59.06 -33.33
N ALA A 164 -45.80 -60.40 -33.29
CA ALA A 164 -46.60 -61.36 -34.07
C ALA A 164 -46.17 -62.80 -33.72
#